data_AF-A0A2V7GCM8-F1
#
_entry.id   AF-A0A2V7GCM8-F1
#
_cell.length_a   1.000
_cell.length_b   1.000
_cell.length_c   1.000
_cell.angle_alpha   90.00
_cell.angle_beta   90.00
_cell.angle_gamma   90.00
#
_symmetry.space_group_name_H-M   'P 1'
#
loop_
_entity.id
_entity.type
_entity.pdbx_description
1 polymer ?
#
loop_
_entity_poly.entity_id
_entity_poly.type
_entity_poly.pdbx_seq_one_letter_code
_entity_poly.pdbx_strand_id
1 'polypeptide(L)'
;MSTARTNWRAAAVASALCLVLIVTIAILSATPSRDAFGRRPSTFFTDPSGARAIYLVLQRVLPSVEQWRRPLTALTWRPSSSGRSTLIVMGAPGPLGQSEAAALEAWIESGGQLIVATSAEWHLQRRRGAEPADGFFARHGIPLRKNLSGGAAIAGSLVKPVGRGRVIYVPDGYAFSNDTLRTSD
;
A
#
# COMPACT_ATOMS: atom_id res chain seq x y z
N MET A 1 -35.08 41.92 -38.99
CA MET A 1 -34.58 41.80 -37.60
C MET A 1 -35.47 40.82 -36.82
N SER A 2 -35.12 39.52 -36.74
CA SER A 2 -35.91 38.53 -35.95
C SER A 2 -35.12 37.27 -35.54
N THR A 3 -33.81 37.35 -35.32
CA THR A 3 -32.99 36.18 -34.92
C THR A 3 -32.61 36.18 -33.44
N ALA A 4 -32.60 37.35 -32.78
CA ALA A 4 -32.20 37.46 -31.38
C ALA A 4 -33.20 36.81 -30.40
N ARG A 5 -34.51 36.79 -30.73
CA ARG A 5 -35.57 36.30 -29.84
C ARG A 5 -35.69 34.77 -29.76
N THR A 6 -35.13 34.02 -30.71
CA THR A 6 -35.18 32.54 -30.68
C THR A 6 -34.00 31.99 -29.88
N ASN A 7 -32.85 32.66 -29.96
CA ASN A 7 -31.61 32.23 -29.32
C ASN A 7 -31.68 32.33 -27.78
N TRP A 8 -32.35 33.33 -27.21
CA TRP A 8 -32.49 33.43 -25.75
C TRP A 8 -33.43 32.37 -25.17
N ARG A 9 -34.48 31.98 -25.91
CA ARG A 9 -35.38 30.90 -25.49
C ARG A 9 -34.68 29.55 -25.54
N ALA A 10 -33.93 29.30 -26.61
CA ALA A 10 -33.10 28.11 -26.72
C ALA A 10 -32.02 28.08 -25.62
N ALA A 11 -31.39 29.21 -25.32
CA ALA A 11 -30.41 29.34 -24.25
C ALA A 11 -31.03 29.15 -22.85
N ALA A 12 -32.25 29.64 -22.63
CA ALA A 12 -32.98 29.45 -21.38
C ALA A 12 -33.35 27.97 -21.17
N VAL A 13 -33.84 27.30 -22.22
CA VAL A 13 -34.16 25.86 -22.17
C VAL A 13 -32.90 25.02 -21.95
N ALA A 14 -31.81 25.31 -22.66
CA ALA A 14 -30.54 24.61 -22.49
C ALA A 14 -29.99 24.79 -21.07
N SER A 15 -30.03 26.03 -20.54
CA SER A 15 -29.61 26.32 -19.17
C SER A 15 -30.44 25.56 -18.14
N ALA A 16 -31.76 25.54 -18.31
CA ALA A 16 -32.66 24.81 -17.41
C ALA A 16 -32.38 23.30 -17.43
N LEU A 17 -32.17 22.71 -18.61
CA LEU A 17 -31.81 21.29 -18.74
C LEU A 17 -30.47 20.99 -18.05
N CYS A 18 -29.49 21.87 -18.23
CA CYS A 18 -28.17 21.72 -17.64
C CYS A 18 -28.24 21.76 -16.10
N LEU A 19 -29.07 22.66 -15.56
CA LEU A 19 -29.26 22.82 -14.12
C LEU A 19 -29.96 21.59 -13.51
N VAL A 20 -30.99 21.07 -14.18
CA VAL A 20 -31.66 19.82 -13.78
C VAL A 20 -30.68 18.64 -13.80
N LEU A 21 -29.82 18.54 -14.81
CA LEU A 21 -28.80 17.48 -14.89
C LEU A 21 -27.82 17.58 -13.71
N ILE A 22 -27.32 18.78 -13.40
CA ILE A 22 -26.41 19.03 -12.27
C ILE A 22 -27.05 18.61 -10.95
N VAL A 23 -28.30 19.00 -10.72
CA VAL A 23 -29.04 18.66 -9.48
C VAL A 23 -29.27 17.15 -9.38
N THR A 24 -29.61 16.50 -10.49
CA THR A 24 -29.84 15.05 -10.53
C THR A 24 -28.54 14.28 -10.21
N ILE A 25 -27.41 14.70 -10.80
CA ILE A 25 -26.08 14.14 -10.49
C ILE A 25 -25.73 14.37 -9.02
N ALA A 26 -25.99 15.57 -8.48
CA ALA A 26 -25.69 15.88 -7.08
C ALA A 26 -26.49 14.99 -6.12
N ILE A 27 -27.78 14.76 -6.39
CA ILE A 27 -28.64 13.90 -5.56
C ILE A 27 -28.22 12.43 -5.66
N LEU A 28 -27.93 11.93 -6.87
CA LEU A 28 -27.44 10.55 -7.04
C LEU A 28 -26.04 10.35 -6.46
N SER A 29 -25.22 11.39 -6.41
CA SER A 29 -23.86 11.35 -5.85
C SER A 29 -23.81 11.60 -4.34
N ALA A 30 -24.92 12.00 -3.72
CA ALA A 30 -25.01 12.30 -2.30
C ALA A 30 -25.12 11.06 -1.39
N THR A 31 -24.57 9.92 -1.81
CA THR A 31 -24.12 8.91 -0.83
C THR A 31 -22.91 9.48 -0.08
N PRO A 32 -22.92 9.53 1.26
CA PRO A 32 -21.84 10.14 2.03
C PRO A 32 -20.61 9.23 2.03
N SER A 33 -19.86 9.26 0.92
CA SER A 33 -18.49 8.77 0.88
C SER A 33 -17.61 9.95 1.29
N ARG A 34 -17.07 9.87 2.50
CA ARG A 34 -15.92 10.67 2.94
C ARG A 34 -14.72 10.29 2.07
N ASP A 35 -14.66 10.77 0.85
CA ASP A 35 -13.49 10.68 -0.02
C ASP A 35 -13.41 11.97 -0.84
N ALA A 36 -13.00 13.02 -0.14
CA ALA A 36 -12.77 14.33 -0.69
C ALA A 36 -11.43 14.33 -1.45
N PHE A 37 -11.52 14.43 -2.79
CA PHE A 37 -10.53 15.00 -3.70
C PHE A 37 -9.11 14.37 -3.70
N GLY A 38 -8.83 13.50 -4.67
CA GLY A 38 -7.42 13.15 -4.96
C GLY A 38 -7.10 12.06 -5.98
N ARG A 39 -8.07 11.39 -6.61
CA ARG A 39 -7.75 10.27 -7.52
C ARG A 39 -8.57 10.24 -8.80
N ARG A 40 -7.95 10.70 -9.90
CA ARG A 40 -7.72 9.90 -11.12
C ARG A 40 -6.79 10.64 -12.09
N PRO A 41 -5.92 9.94 -12.85
CA PRO A 41 -6.36 9.00 -13.88
C PRO A 41 -5.68 7.61 -13.85
N SER A 42 -6.29 6.65 -14.54
CA SER A 42 -5.81 5.27 -14.75
C SER A 42 -4.55 5.26 -15.65
N THR A 43 -3.73 4.21 -15.73
CA THR A 43 -3.94 2.75 -15.68
C THR A 43 -2.71 2.08 -15.01
N PHE A 44 -2.90 0.95 -14.33
CA PHE A 44 -1.81 0.08 -13.80
C PHE A 44 -1.25 0.32 -12.37
N PHE A 45 -1.97 1.02 -11.48
CA PHE A 45 -1.63 1.16 -10.04
C PHE A 45 -0.31 1.90 -9.74
N THR A 46 -0.43 3.14 -9.26
CA THR A 46 0.58 3.84 -8.46
C THR A 46 0.02 3.97 -7.05
N ASP A 47 0.35 3.00 -6.21
CA ASP A 47 0.10 3.10 -4.78
C ASP A 47 0.86 4.33 -4.22
N PRO A 48 0.29 5.11 -3.28
CA PRO A 48 0.96 6.27 -2.68
C PRO A 48 2.33 5.97 -2.06
N SER A 49 2.65 4.70 -1.84
CA SER A 49 3.91 4.23 -1.25
C SER A 49 5.15 4.38 -2.14
N GLY A 50 5.04 4.74 -3.43
CA GLY A 50 6.21 4.83 -4.33
C GLY A 50 6.84 3.48 -4.71
N ALA A 51 6.24 2.37 -4.29
CA ALA A 51 6.75 1.00 -4.47
C ALA A 51 7.04 0.62 -5.94
N ARG A 52 6.31 1.20 -6.92
CA ARG A 52 6.52 0.92 -8.34
C ARG A 52 7.85 1.43 -8.88
N ALA A 53 8.29 2.61 -8.43
CA ALA A 53 9.57 3.17 -8.86
C ALA A 53 10.72 2.26 -8.39
N ILE A 54 10.69 1.85 -7.11
CA ILE A 54 11.65 0.89 -6.56
C ILE A 54 11.59 -0.43 -7.30
N TYR A 55 10.40 -0.98 -7.55
CA TYR A 55 10.26 -2.25 -8.25
C TYR A 55 10.91 -2.21 -9.64
N LEU A 56 10.70 -1.13 -10.41
CA LEU A 56 11.31 -0.97 -11.74
C LEU A 56 12.84 -0.85 -11.66
N VAL A 57 13.37 -0.15 -10.65
CA VAL A 57 14.81 -0.08 -10.40
C VAL A 57 15.36 -1.46 -10.03
N LEU A 58 14.70 -2.17 -9.11
CA LEU A 58 15.08 -3.51 -8.69
C LEU A 58 15.05 -4.50 -9.86
N GLN A 59 14.04 -4.44 -10.74
CA GLN A 59 14.01 -5.30 -11.94
C GLN A 59 15.19 -5.04 -12.89
N ARG A 60 15.70 -3.79 -12.94
CA ARG A 60 16.83 -3.44 -13.79
C ARG A 60 18.17 -3.91 -13.21
N VAL A 61 18.29 -3.95 -11.88
CA VAL A 61 19.53 -4.29 -11.17
C VAL A 61 19.59 -5.76 -10.76
N LEU A 62 18.43 -6.38 -10.50
CA LEU A 62 18.29 -7.74 -9.98
C LEU A 62 17.38 -8.56 -10.91
N PRO A 63 17.96 -9.43 -11.77
CA PRO A 63 17.19 -10.22 -12.73
C PRO A 63 16.17 -11.18 -12.10
N SER A 64 16.35 -11.53 -10.82
CA SER A 64 15.51 -12.46 -10.07
C SER A 64 14.34 -11.79 -9.34
N VAL A 65 14.18 -10.46 -9.43
CA VAL A 65 13.09 -9.75 -8.77
C VAL A 65 11.79 -9.93 -9.53
N GLU A 66 10.81 -10.47 -8.83
CA GLU A 66 9.47 -10.70 -9.35
C GLU A 66 8.43 -10.18 -8.36
N GLN A 67 7.28 -9.77 -8.88
CA GLN A 67 6.13 -9.47 -8.04
C GLN A 67 5.54 -10.76 -7.49
N TRP A 68 5.54 -10.91 -6.16
CA TRP A 68 4.87 -12.04 -5.51
C TRP A 68 3.35 -11.89 -5.60
N ARG A 69 2.68 -12.84 -6.26
CA ARG A 69 1.22 -12.88 -6.45
C ARG A 69 0.56 -14.14 -5.89
N ARG A 70 1.29 -14.91 -5.09
CA ARG A 70 0.82 -16.16 -4.47
C ARG A 70 0.50 -15.91 -2.99
N PRO A 71 -0.29 -16.78 -2.35
CA PRO A 71 -0.44 -16.75 -0.90
C PRO A 71 0.91 -16.90 -0.19
N LEU A 72 1.07 -16.30 0.99
CA LEU A 72 2.33 -16.38 1.75
C LEU A 72 2.62 -17.81 2.23
N THR A 73 1.60 -18.67 2.31
CA THR A 73 1.78 -20.10 2.59
C THR A 73 2.67 -20.82 1.58
N ALA A 74 2.76 -20.31 0.34
CA ALA A 74 3.61 -20.90 -0.69
C ALA A 74 5.11 -20.55 -0.55
N LEU A 75 5.49 -19.69 0.41
CA LEU A 75 6.90 -19.38 0.69
C LEU A 75 7.69 -20.61 1.13
N THR A 76 7.05 -21.54 1.85
CA THR A 76 7.67 -22.76 2.37
C THR A 76 7.93 -23.81 1.29
N TRP A 77 7.26 -23.70 0.14
CA TRP A 77 7.38 -24.67 -0.97
C TRP A 77 8.57 -24.39 -1.89
N ARG A 78 9.20 -23.22 -1.79
CA ARG A 78 10.40 -22.93 -2.59
C ARG A 78 11.60 -23.65 -1.97
N PRO A 79 12.21 -24.59 -2.69
CA PRO A 79 13.50 -25.12 -2.28
C PRO A 79 14.47 -23.95 -2.19
N SER A 80 15.13 -23.81 -1.04
CA SER A 80 16.22 -22.84 -0.84
C SER A 80 17.40 -23.26 -1.70
N SER A 81 17.29 -23.02 -3.01
CA SER A 81 18.32 -23.31 -3.98
C SER A 81 19.35 -22.19 -3.87
N SER A 82 20.33 -22.42 -3.00
CA SER A 82 21.65 -21.75 -2.96
C SER A 82 21.75 -20.28 -2.49
N GLY A 83 20.69 -19.64 -1.98
CA GLY A 83 20.81 -18.27 -1.46
C GLY A 83 19.71 -17.83 -0.48
N ARG A 84 19.98 -16.76 0.29
CA ARG A 84 18.98 -16.10 1.16
C ARG A 84 17.87 -15.50 0.29
N SER A 85 16.68 -16.09 0.31
CA SER A 85 15.51 -15.51 -0.37
C SER A 85 15.02 -14.26 0.37
N THR A 86 14.72 -13.19 -0.36
CA THR A 86 14.23 -11.93 0.22
C THR A 86 12.80 -11.64 -0.23
N LEU A 87 11.92 -11.32 0.71
CA LEU A 87 10.57 -10.81 0.48
C LEU A 87 10.53 -9.34 0.87
N ILE A 88 10.02 -8.49 -0.02
CA ILE A 88 9.90 -7.04 0.22
C ILE A 88 8.42 -6.69 0.25
N VAL A 89 7.98 -6.06 1.33
CA VAL A 89 6.62 -5.57 1.55
C VAL A 89 6.68 -4.06 1.76
N MET A 90 6.01 -3.30 0.91
CA MET A 90 5.97 -1.83 0.98
C MET A 90 4.51 -1.36 1.10
N GLY A 91 4.24 -0.49 2.07
CA GLY A 91 2.91 0.05 2.34
C GLY A 91 2.23 -0.57 3.56
N ALA A 92 0.95 -0.24 3.78
CA ALA A 92 0.15 -0.79 4.87
C ALA A 92 -0.35 -2.20 4.46
N PRO A 93 0.13 -3.28 5.10
CA PRO A 93 -0.30 -4.61 4.72
C PRO A 93 -1.74 -4.87 5.16
N GLY A 94 -2.50 -5.60 4.34
CA GLY A 94 -3.80 -6.14 4.75
C GLY A 94 -3.68 -7.16 5.89
N PRO A 95 -4.79 -7.57 6.51
CA PRO A 95 -4.75 -8.53 7.61
C PRO A 95 -4.16 -9.87 7.16
N LEU A 96 -3.25 -10.42 7.96
CA LEU A 96 -2.55 -11.67 7.70
C LEU A 96 -3.35 -12.86 8.24
N GLY A 97 -3.64 -13.86 7.40
CA GLY A 97 -4.24 -15.11 7.88
C GLY A 97 -3.33 -15.82 8.90
N GLN A 98 -3.90 -16.58 9.84
CA GLN A 98 -3.07 -17.30 10.83
C GLN A 98 -2.10 -18.30 10.19
N SER A 99 -2.55 -19.01 9.16
CA SER A 99 -1.70 -19.94 8.39
C SER A 99 -0.62 -19.21 7.60
N GLU A 100 -0.92 -18.02 7.08
CA GLU A 100 0.05 -17.17 6.40
C GLU A 100 1.10 -16.61 7.36
N ALA A 101 0.70 -16.21 8.56
CA ALA A 101 1.60 -15.76 9.61
C ALA A 101 2.57 -16.87 10.02
N ALA A 102 2.05 -18.08 10.28
CA ALA A 102 2.87 -19.24 10.62
C ALA A 102 3.83 -19.63 9.48
N ALA A 103 3.38 -19.58 8.23
CA ALA A 103 4.22 -19.88 7.07
C ALA A 103 5.31 -18.82 6.86
N LEU A 104 4.99 -17.54 7.06
CA LEU A 104 5.94 -16.44 6.99
C LEU A 104 7.01 -16.59 8.08
N GLU A 105 6.59 -16.89 9.31
CA GLU A 105 7.49 -17.12 10.44
C GLU A 105 8.44 -18.29 10.18
N ALA A 106 7.91 -19.46 9.80
CA ALA A 106 8.71 -20.63 9.44
C ALA A 106 9.70 -20.35 8.30
N TRP A 107 9.28 -19.56 7.29
CA TRP A 107 10.15 -19.17 6.19
C TRP A 107 11.28 -18.24 6.67
N ILE A 108 11.01 -17.25 7.52
CA ILE A 108 12.06 -16.39 8.10
C ILE A 108 13.02 -17.24 8.94
N GLU A 109 12.51 -18.08 9.82
CA GLU A 109 13.32 -18.95 10.69
C GLU A 109 14.24 -19.87 9.89
N SER A 110 13.79 -20.34 8.72
CA SER A 110 14.59 -21.17 7.81
C SER A 110 15.75 -20.44 7.12
N GLY A 111 15.79 -19.10 7.17
CA GLY A 111 16.81 -18.27 6.55
C GLY A 111 16.28 -17.16 5.62
N GLY A 112 14.95 -16.98 5.54
CA GLY A 112 14.32 -15.92 4.77
C GLY A 112 14.63 -14.53 5.31
N GLN A 113 14.72 -13.55 4.41
CA GLN A 113 14.87 -12.14 4.76
C GLN A 113 13.60 -11.37 4.43
N LEU A 114 12.91 -10.87 5.43
CA LEU A 114 11.74 -10.01 5.26
C LEU A 114 12.18 -8.54 5.35
N ILE A 115 11.92 -7.74 4.31
CA ILE A 115 12.04 -6.28 4.35
C ILE A 115 10.62 -5.70 4.36
N VAL A 116 10.26 -4.96 5.39
CA VAL A 116 8.96 -4.29 5.48
C VAL A 116 9.16 -2.79 5.63
N ALA A 117 8.65 -2.01 4.68
CA ALA A 117 8.55 -0.57 4.78
C ALA A 117 7.09 -0.17 5.04
N THR A 118 6.77 0.14 6.29
CA THR A 118 5.39 0.43 6.70
C THR A 118 5.33 1.30 7.96
N SER A 119 4.24 2.05 8.09
CA SER A 119 3.88 2.81 9.29
C SER A 119 2.73 2.15 10.07
N ALA A 120 2.24 0.99 9.59
CA ALA A 120 1.11 0.27 10.16
C ALA A 120 1.53 -1.09 10.75
N GLU A 121 0.79 -1.54 11.75
CA GLU A 121 0.92 -2.90 12.27
C GLU A 121 0.45 -3.91 11.22
N TRP A 122 1.09 -5.07 11.16
CA TRP A 122 0.58 -6.16 10.35
C TRP A 122 -0.34 -7.02 11.20
N HIS A 123 -1.61 -6.63 11.22
CA HIS A 123 -2.63 -7.27 12.03
C HIS A 123 -2.91 -8.69 11.56
N LEU A 124 -3.11 -9.59 12.52
CA LEU A 124 -3.58 -10.95 12.22
C LEU A 124 -5.10 -10.96 12.05
N GLN A 125 -5.58 -11.75 11.10
CA GLN A 125 -6.99 -11.92 10.86
C GLN A 125 -7.66 -12.53 12.09
N ARG A 126 -8.56 -11.77 12.70
CA ARG A 126 -9.27 -12.20 13.91
C ARG A 126 -10.20 -13.36 13.59
N ARG A 127 -10.08 -14.46 14.34
CA ARG A 127 -11.13 -15.49 14.37
C ARG A 127 -12.32 -14.90 15.11
N ARG A 128 -13.53 -14.98 14.54
CA ARG A 128 -14.75 -14.42 15.14
C ARG A 128 -14.89 -14.91 16.59
N GLY A 129 -14.96 -13.99 17.56
CA GLY A 129 -15.07 -14.29 18.99
C GLY A 129 -13.75 -14.51 19.75
N ALA A 130 -12.59 -14.39 19.10
CA ALA A 130 -11.29 -14.47 19.78
C ALA A 130 -10.83 -13.10 20.30
N GLU A 131 -10.11 -13.13 21.42
CA GLU A 131 -9.36 -11.99 21.97
C GLU A 131 -8.46 -11.34 20.90
N PRO A 132 -8.19 -10.02 20.99
CA PRO A 132 -7.27 -9.35 20.10
C PRO A 132 -5.88 -10.00 20.18
N ALA A 133 -5.53 -10.74 19.13
CA ALA A 133 -4.19 -11.29 18.99
C ALA A 133 -3.20 -10.15 18.69
N ASP A 134 -2.02 -10.20 19.32
CA ASP A 134 -0.92 -9.31 19.00
C ASP A 134 -0.60 -9.38 17.51
N GLY A 135 -0.34 -8.20 16.92
CA GLY A 135 0.11 -8.07 15.53
C GLY A 135 1.46 -8.75 15.30
N PHE A 136 1.78 -9.01 14.04
CA PHE A 136 3.02 -9.71 13.68
C PHE A 136 4.28 -8.97 14.17
N PHE A 137 4.34 -7.64 14.06
CA PHE A 137 5.53 -6.89 14.51
C PHE A 137 5.62 -6.84 16.03
N ALA A 138 4.48 -6.69 16.72
CA ALA A 138 4.41 -6.77 18.17
C ALA A 138 4.94 -8.12 18.70
N ARG A 139 4.56 -9.24 18.07
CA ARG A 139 5.06 -10.58 18.42
C ARG A 139 6.58 -10.72 18.29
N HIS A 140 7.18 -10.06 17.30
CA HIS A 140 8.63 -10.05 17.10
C HIS A 140 9.35 -8.93 17.89
N GLY A 141 8.64 -8.19 18.74
CA GLY A 141 9.19 -7.09 19.53
C GLY A 141 9.70 -5.94 18.67
N ILE A 142 9.08 -5.71 17.51
CA ILE A 142 9.41 -4.61 16.59
C ILE A 142 8.50 -3.43 16.92
N PRO A 143 9.03 -2.33 17.51
CA PRO A 143 8.23 -1.18 17.85
C PRO A 143 7.83 -0.41 16.58
N LEU A 144 6.53 -0.24 16.37
CA LEU A 144 6.03 0.65 15.33
C LEU A 144 6.40 2.09 15.64
N ARG A 145 7.03 2.76 14.68
CA ARG A 145 7.30 4.19 14.74
C ARG A 145 6.45 4.89 13.69
N LYS A 146 5.75 5.95 14.10
CA LYS A 146 4.89 6.76 13.25
C LYS A 146 5.50 8.16 13.10
N ASN A 147 5.14 8.85 12.03
CA ASN A 147 5.49 10.26 11.77
C ASN A 147 7.01 10.53 11.67
N LEU A 148 7.76 9.62 11.06
CA LEU A 148 9.18 9.84 10.74
C LEU A 148 9.29 10.35 9.30
N SER A 149 9.97 11.47 9.09
CA SER A 149 10.28 11.96 7.74
C SER A 149 11.43 11.16 7.12
N GLY A 150 11.49 11.10 5.78
CA GLY A 150 12.33 10.17 4.99
C GLY A 150 13.71 9.80 5.55
N GLY A 151 14.59 10.77 5.81
CA GLY A 151 15.92 10.49 6.35
C GLY A 151 15.91 9.85 7.74
N ALA A 152 14.99 10.29 8.61
CA ALA A 152 14.81 9.72 9.95
C ALA A 152 14.16 8.34 9.92
N ALA A 153 13.34 8.05 8.90
CA ALA A 153 12.77 6.72 8.66
C ALA A 153 13.86 5.69 8.32
N ILE A 154 14.77 6.03 7.40
CA ILE A 154 15.89 5.14 7.01
C ILE A 154 16.86 4.94 8.18
N ALA A 155 17.24 6.02 8.87
CA ALA A 155 18.09 5.94 10.07
C ALA A 155 17.41 5.20 11.23
N GLY A 156 16.07 5.22 11.28
CA GLY A 156 15.26 4.49 12.24
C GLY A 156 15.00 3.02 11.86
N SER A 157 15.60 2.53 10.78
CA SER A 157 15.43 1.13 10.37
C SER A 157 15.98 0.16 11.43
N LEU A 158 15.25 -0.94 11.62
CA LEU A 158 15.54 -1.93 12.65
C LEU A 158 15.76 -3.29 12.00
N VAL A 159 16.85 -3.96 12.39
CA VAL A 159 17.12 -5.34 11.98
C VAL A 159 16.89 -6.25 13.18
N LYS A 160 15.91 -7.15 13.06
CA LYS A 160 15.59 -8.15 14.08
C LYS A 160 15.97 -9.54 13.55
N PRO A 161 16.94 -10.24 14.15
CA PRO A 161 17.21 -11.64 13.81
C PRO A 161 16.05 -12.53 14.26
N VAL A 162 15.69 -13.51 13.43
CA VAL A 162 14.63 -14.49 13.70
C VAL A 162 15.09 -15.83 13.13
N GLY A 163 15.43 -16.78 14.01
CA GLY A 163 16.05 -18.04 13.62
C GLY A 163 17.33 -17.81 12.79
N ARG A 164 17.38 -18.41 11.59
CA ARG A 164 18.49 -18.21 10.62
C ARG A 164 18.29 -17.00 9.71
N GLY A 165 17.13 -16.37 9.75
CA GLY A 165 16.75 -15.22 8.94
C GLY A 165 16.69 -13.93 9.74
N ARG A 166 16.01 -12.93 9.16
CA ARG A 166 15.86 -11.60 9.77
C ARG A 166 14.68 -10.84 9.20
N VAL A 167 14.13 -9.96 10.02
CA VAL A 167 13.19 -8.92 9.63
C VAL A 167 13.90 -7.58 9.64
N ILE A 168 13.82 -6.85 8.53
CA ILE A 168 14.30 -5.48 8.36
C ILE A 168 13.06 -4.60 8.29
N TYR A 169 12.82 -3.84 9.34
CA TYR A 169 11.71 -2.90 9.42
C TYR A 169 12.21 -1.49 9.09
N VAL A 170 11.57 -0.86 8.11
CA VAL A 170 11.77 0.54 7.76
C VAL A 170 10.52 1.30 8.21
N PRO A 171 10.62 2.11 9.29
CA PRO A 171 9.49 2.82 9.82
C PRO A 171 9.10 3.93 8.86
N ASP A 172 7.96 3.74 8.19
CA ASP A 172 7.39 4.55 7.13
C ASP A 172 7.63 4.03 5.70
N GLY A 173 6.53 3.65 5.04
CA GLY A 173 6.50 3.26 3.64
C GLY A 173 6.61 4.45 2.68
N TYR A 174 6.44 5.68 3.17
CA TYR A 174 6.63 6.91 2.38
C TYR A 174 8.08 7.36 2.31
N ALA A 175 9.04 6.70 3.00
CA ALA A 175 10.47 6.97 2.82
C ALA A 175 10.91 6.89 1.34
N PHE A 176 10.11 6.22 0.51
CA PHE A 176 10.34 6.03 -0.92
C PHE A 176 9.30 6.72 -1.81
N SER A 177 8.47 7.60 -1.25
CA SER A 177 7.51 8.42 -1.99
C SER A 177 8.25 9.52 -2.77
N ASN A 178 7.73 9.83 -3.97
CA ASN A 178 8.22 10.95 -4.78
C ASN A 178 8.15 12.29 -4.04
N ASP A 179 7.20 12.44 -3.11
CA ASP A 179 7.04 13.64 -2.30
C ASP A 179 8.22 13.82 -1.32
N THR A 180 8.65 12.72 -0.70
CA THR A 180 9.77 12.69 0.25
C THR A 180 11.12 12.83 -0.46
N LEU A 181 11.27 12.26 -1.64
CA LEU A 181 12.49 12.42 -2.45
C LEU A 181 12.67 13.87 -2.94
N ARG A 182 11.59 14.57 -3.27
CA ARG A 182 11.65 15.97 -3.72
C ARG A 182 11.97 16.97 -2.61
N THR A 183 11.75 16.60 -1.35
CA THR A 183 11.97 17.46 -0.18
C THR A 183 13.31 17.20 0.52
N SER A 184 14.09 16.24 0.02
CA SER A 184 15.42 15.88 0.55
C SER A 184 16.60 16.33 -0.32
N ASP A 185 16.33 17.02 -1.44
CA ASP A 185 17.29 17.83 -2.21
C ASP A 185 17.38 19.26 -1.66
#